data_AF-A0A962YYW4-F1
#
_entry.id   AF-A0A962YYW4-F1
#
_cell.length_a   1.000
_cell.length_b   1.000
_cell.length_c   1.000
_cell.angle_alpha   90.00
_cell.angle_beta   90.00
_cell.angle_gamma   90.00
#
_symmetry.space_group_name_H-M   'P 1'
#
loop_
_entity.id
_entity.type
_entity.pdbx_description
1 polymer ?
#
loop_
_entity_poly.entity_id
_entity_poly.type
_entity_poly.pdbx_seq_one_letter_code
_entity_poly.pdbx_strand_id
1 'polypeptide(L)'
;LGHGLPFIDEVSKLIWSGKVQGWNEGDHLAQAATRAGCDLARMEQTIAADVAKYDAILEQNLADLEAAGHWGVPTLVFNGEPFWGQDRLDVLLWRLQQHGLKKR
;
A
#
# COMPACT_ATOMS: atom_id res chain seq x y z
N LEU A 1 13.07 -2.60 5.27
CA LEU A 1 13.57 -1.80 4.13
C LEU A 1 12.67 -0.57 4.04
N GLY A 2 13.16 0.63 4.35
CA GLY A 2 12.35 1.85 4.45
C GLY A 2 11.85 2.41 3.11
N HIS A 3 11.57 1.54 2.14
CA HIS A 3 11.31 1.88 0.73
C HIS A 3 9.85 1.64 0.32
N GLY A 4 8.93 1.48 1.28
CA GLY A 4 7.52 1.17 0.98
C GLY A 4 6.83 2.20 0.08
N LEU A 5 6.99 3.50 0.37
CA LEU A 5 6.39 4.57 -0.46
C LEU A 5 7.03 4.66 -1.85
N PRO A 6 8.37 4.68 -2.01
CA PRO A 6 9.00 4.58 -3.34
C PRO A 6 8.57 3.35 -4.13
N PHE A 7 8.44 2.20 -3.48
CA PHE A 7 8.02 0.96 -4.14
C PHE A 7 6.59 1.04 -4.65
N ILE A 8 5.65 1.51 -3.83
CA ILE A 8 4.25 1.68 -4.25
C ILE A 8 4.16 2.68 -5.40
N ASP A 9 4.88 3.80 -5.37
CA ASP A 9 4.86 4.78 -6.46
C ASP A 9 5.34 4.21 -7.81
N GLU A 10 6.47 3.49 -7.82
CA GLU A 10 7.00 2.85 -9.03
C GLU A 10 6.09 1.74 -9.57
N VAL A 11 5.58 0.88 -8.68
CA VAL A 11 4.70 -0.23 -9.07
C VAL A 11 3.32 0.28 -9.50
N SER A 12 2.75 1.29 -8.84
CA SER A 12 1.48 1.90 -9.26
C SER A 12 1.58 2.52 -10.65
N LYS A 13 2.68 3.21 -10.99
CA LYS A 13 2.89 3.74 -12.34
C LYS A 13 3.03 2.63 -13.36
N LEU A 14 3.75 1.56 -13.02
CA LEU A 14 3.90 0.39 -13.88
C LEU A 14 2.53 -0.23 -14.22
N ILE A 15 1.65 -0.44 -13.22
CA ILE A 15 0.34 -1.06 -13.41
C ILE A 15 -0.64 -0.13 -14.13
N TRP A 16 -0.73 1.14 -13.71
CA TRP A 16 -1.88 2.01 -14.04
C TRP A 16 -1.59 3.08 -15.09
N SER A 17 -0.35 3.26 -15.55
CA SER A 17 -0.04 4.28 -16.57
C SER A 17 -0.54 3.96 -17.97
N GLY A 18 -0.91 2.69 -18.23
CA GLY A 18 -1.26 2.20 -19.55
C GLY A 18 -0.08 2.09 -20.54
N LYS A 19 1.16 2.35 -20.08
CA LYS A 19 2.36 2.35 -20.94
C LYS A 19 3.01 0.97 -21.07
N VAL A 20 2.76 0.07 -20.13
CA VAL A 20 3.34 -1.28 -20.09
C VAL A 20 2.20 -2.29 -20.14
N GLN A 21 2.20 -3.15 -21.15
CA GLN A 21 1.30 -4.31 -21.21
C GLN A 21 1.97 -5.47 -20.49
N GLY A 22 1.17 -6.33 -19.84
CA GLY A 22 1.71 -7.46 -19.07
C GLY A 22 2.65 -7.00 -17.96
N TRP A 23 2.25 -6.03 -17.14
CA TRP A 23 3.09 -5.46 -16.09
C TRP A 23 3.71 -6.49 -15.13
N ASN A 24 3.06 -7.64 -15.00
CA ASN A 24 3.43 -8.79 -14.18
C ASN A 24 4.29 -9.83 -14.93
N GLU A 25 4.68 -9.56 -16.17
CA GLU A 25 5.46 -10.45 -17.03
C GLU A 25 6.91 -9.94 -17.14
N GLY A 26 7.81 -10.84 -17.54
CA GLY A 26 9.22 -10.51 -17.77
C GLY A 26 9.90 -9.92 -16.52
N ASP A 27 10.66 -8.85 -16.72
CA ASP A 27 11.44 -8.18 -15.68
C ASP A 27 10.84 -6.85 -15.21
N HIS A 28 9.63 -6.51 -15.66
CA HIS A 28 9.01 -5.21 -15.41
C HIS A 28 8.90 -4.85 -13.92
N LEU A 29 8.44 -5.81 -13.10
CA LEU A 29 8.33 -5.64 -11.66
C LEU A 29 9.72 -5.53 -11.00
N ALA A 30 10.71 -6.29 -11.47
CA ALA A 30 12.08 -6.25 -10.95
C ALA A 30 12.75 -4.90 -11.23
N GLN A 31 12.53 -4.35 -12.44
CA GLN A 31 13.00 -3.02 -12.81
C GLN A 31 12.31 -1.92 -11.97
N ALA A 32 11.00 -2.03 -11.73
CA ALA A 32 10.27 -1.09 -10.87
C ALA A 32 10.76 -1.14 -9.42
N ALA A 33 10.94 -2.33 -8.86
CA ALA A 33 11.54 -2.52 -7.54
C ALA A 33 12.94 -1.88 -7.47
N THR A 34 13.77 -2.08 -8.50
CA THR A 34 15.12 -1.51 -8.57
C THR A 34 15.10 0.02 -8.55
N ARG A 35 14.21 0.66 -9.31
CA ARG A 35 14.03 2.13 -9.29
C ARG A 35 13.60 2.66 -7.92
N ALA A 36 12.85 1.87 -7.16
CA ALA A 36 12.47 2.18 -5.79
C ALA A 36 13.57 1.94 -4.73
N GLY A 37 14.73 1.41 -5.14
CA GLY A 37 15.82 1.02 -4.24
C GLY A 37 15.63 -0.35 -3.57
N CYS A 38 14.75 -1.19 -4.14
CA CYS A 38 14.50 -2.56 -3.68
C CYS A 38 15.15 -3.59 -4.60
N ASP A 39 15.38 -4.80 -4.06
CA ASP A 39 15.79 -5.98 -4.82
C ASP A 39 14.63 -6.99 -4.76
N LEU A 40 13.97 -7.22 -5.90
CA LEU A 40 12.78 -8.07 -5.96
C LEU A 40 13.10 -9.53 -5.59
N ALA A 41 14.20 -10.09 -6.10
CA ALA A 41 14.57 -11.47 -5.81
C ALA A 41 14.86 -11.66 -4.32
N ARG A 42 15.52 -10.68 -3.69
CA ARG A 42 15.72 -10.68 -2.24
C ARG A 42 14.40 -10.59 -1.46
N MET A 43 13.45 -9.77 -1.92
CA MET A 43 12.13 -9.68 -1.30
C MET A 43 11.39 -11.02 -1.37
N GLU A 44 11.38 -11.67 -2.53
CA GLU A 44 10.78 -12.99 -2.75
C GLU A 44 11.43 -14.05 -1.86
N GLN A 45 12.76 -14.10 -1.78
CA GLN A 45 13.48 -15.00 -0.88
C GLN A 45 13.13 -14.74 0.59
N THR A 46 12.97 -13.48 0.98
CA THR A 46 12.59 -13.11 2.35
C THR A 46 11.17 -13.60 2.67
N ILE A 47 10.24 -13.46 1.72
CA ILE A 47 8.86 -13.96 1.85
C ILE A 47 8.85 -15.50 1.93
N ALA A 48 9.55 -16.17 1.03
CA ALA A 48 9.62 -17.63 0.98
C ALA A 48 10.24 -18.24 2.24
N ALA A 49 11.16 -17.52 2.90
CA ALA A 49 11.77 -17.98 4.14
C ALA A 49 10.81 -18.01 5.34
N ASP A 50 9.70 -17.27 5.30
CA ASP A 50 8.74 -17.17 6.40
C ASP A 50 7.32 -16.81 5.90
N VAL A 51 6.76 -17.67 5.05
CA VAL A 51 5.45 -17.44 4.42
C VAL A 51 4.36 -17.20 5.45
N ALA A 52 4.34 -18.00 6.53
CA ALA A 52 3.33 -17.91 7.59
C ALA A 52 3.28 -16.52 8.25
N LYS A 53 4.44 -15.88 8.45
CA LYS A 53 4.49 -14.51 8.98
C LYS A 53 3.87 -13.50 8.03
N TYR A 54 4.13 -13.61 6.73
CA TYR A 54 3.60 -12.66 5.74
C TYR A 54 2.10 -12.88 5.51
N ASP A 55 1.64 -14.12 5.49
CA ASP A 55 0.21 -14.45 5.45
C ASP A 55 -0.53 -13.89 6.67
N ALA A 56 0.03 -14.04 7.88
CA ALA A 56 -0.56 -13.47 9.09
C ALA A 56 -0.65 -11.93 9.05
N ILE A 57 0.31 -11.24 8.41
CA ILE A 57 0.22 -9.78 8.20
C ILE A 57 -0.92 -9.44 7.24
N LEU A 58 -1.12 -10.21 6.17
CA LEU A 58 -2.21 -10.00 5.22
C LEU A 58 -3.58 -10.25 5.87
N GLU A 59 -3.70 -11.32 6.65
CA GLU A 59 -4.91 -11.66 7.42
C GLU A 59 -5.24 -10.57 8.44
N GLN A 60 -4.24 -10.07 9.17
CA GLN A 60 -4.46 -8.99 10.14
C GLN A 60 -4.90 -7.69 9.44
N ASN A 61 -4.28 -7.33 8.31
CA ASN A 61 -4.68 -6.14 7.55
C ASN A 61 -6.13 -6.26 7.04
N LEU A 62 -6.57 -7.46 6.66
CA LEU A 62 -7.96 -7.73 6.27
C LEU A 62 -8.90 -7.62 7.47
N ALA A 63 -8.56 -8.23 8.60
CA ALA A 63 -9.35 -8.15 9.83
C ALA A 63 -9.50 -6.70 10.32
N ASP A 64 -8.45 -5.88 10.21
CA ASP A 64 -8.50 -4.46 10.57
C ASP A 64 -9.43 -3.66 9.65
N LEU A 65 -9.45 -3.97 8.33
CA LEU A 65 -10.37 -3.36 7.38
C LEU A 65 -11.83 -3.73 7.69
N GLU A 66 -12.10 -5.01 7.97
CA GLU A 66 -13.42 -5.51 8.34
C GLU A 66 -13.90 -4.91 9.67
N ALA A 67 -13.03 -4.84 10.68
CA ALA A 67 -13.31 -4.21 11.97
C ALA A 67 -13.60 -2.71 11.84
N ALA A 68 -13.01 -2.04 10.85
CA ALA A 68 -13.34 -0.66 10.50
C ALA A 68 -14.70 -0.50 9.79
N GLY A 69 -15.41 -1.59 9.53
CA GLY A 69 -16.74 -1.60 8.92
C GLY A 69 -16.74 -1.38 7.40
N HIS A 70 -15.61 -1.62 6.74
CA HIS A 70 -15.47 -1.48 5.29
C HIS A 70 -14.88 -2.74 4.64
N TRP A 71 -14.95 -2.79 3.31
CA TRP A 71 -14.48 -3.93 2.50
C TRP A 71 -13.75 -3.49 1.23
N GLY A 72 -13.77 -2.19 0.91
CA GLY A 72 -13.21 -1.63 -0.32
C GLY A 72 -11.91 -0.87 -0.10
N VAL A 73 -11.19 -0.60 -1.18
CA VAL A 73 -9.97 0.22 -1.19
C VAL A 73 -10.12 1.43 -2.12
N PRO A 74 -9.44 2.57 -1.82
CA PRO A 74 -8.69 2.83 -0.60
C PRO A 74 -9.64 3.11 0.58
N THR A 75 -9.33 2.57 1.77
CA THR A 75 -9.96 2.94 3.04
C THR A 75 -8.86 3.39 4.00
N LEU A 76 -9.02 4.58 4.58
CA LEU A 76 -8.19 5.06 5.67
C LEU A 76 -9.01 5.04 6.95
N VAL A 77 -8.37 4.75 8.09
CA VAL A 77 -9.04 4.69 9.39
C VAL A 77 -8.32 5.59 10.38
N PHE A 78 -9.06 6.46 11.07
CA PHE A 78 -8.52 7.34 12.12
C PHE A 78 -9.39 7.24 13.36
N ASN A 79 -8.83 6.82 14.50
CA ASN A 79 -9.56 6.60 15.77
C ASN A 79 -10.81 5.72 15.62
N GLY A 80 -10.75 4.68 14.79
CA GLY A 80 -11.88 3.79 14.49
C GLY A 80 -12.91 4.36 13.51
N GLU A 81 -12.72 5.60 13.03
CA GLU A 81 -13.58 6.20 12.00
C GLU A 81 -13.01 5.90 10.60
N PRO A 82 -13.80 5.27 9.71
CA PRO A 82 -13.36 4.98 8.35
C PRO A 82 -13.62 6.12 7.35
N PHE A 83 -12.71 6.27 6.39
CA PHE A 83 -12.76 7.22 5.28
C PHE A 83 -12.49 6.45 3.98
N TRP A 84 -13.56 6.03 3.32
CA TRP A 84 -13.50 5.22 2.11
C TRP A 84 -13.55 6.07 0.83
N GLY A 85 -12.60 5.85 -0.07
CA GLY A 85 -12.48 6.54 -1.35
C GLY A 85 -11.45 7.67 -1.33
N GLN A 86 -10.80 7.89 -2.47
CA GLN A 86 -9.84 8.99 -2.65
C GLN A 86 -10.48 10.37 -2.50
N ASP A 87 -11.80 10.47 -2.75
CA ASP A 87 -12.64 11.66 -2.60
C ASP A 87 -13.00 11.96 -1.13
N ARG A 88 -12.47 11.18 -0.17
CA ARG A 88 -12.62 11.42 1.27
C ARG A 88 -11.35 11.91 1.95
N LEU A 89 -10.25 12.11 1.21
CA LEU A 89 -8.99 12.62 1.77
C LEU A 89 -9.15 14.00 2.41
N ASP A 90 -9.94 14.90 1.81
CA ASP A 90 -10.19 16.23 2.38
C ASP A 90 -11.00 16.14 3.69
N VAL A 91 -11.94 15.20 3.78
CA VAL A 91 -12.74 14.96 4.99
C VAL A 91 -11.87 14.38 6.10
N LEU A 92 -10.98 13.44 5.77
CA LEU A 92 -9.99 12.92 6.70
C LEU A 92 -9.05 14.03 7.20
N LEU A 93 -8.54 14.88 6.29
CA LEU A 93 -7.68 16.00 6.66
C LEU A 93 -8.40 16.95 7.62
N TRP A 94 -9.66 17.28 7.33
CA TRP A 94 -10.50 18.08 8.23
C TRP A 94 -10.61 17.41 9.61
N ARG A 95 -10.85 16.09 9.68
CA ARG A 95 -10.93 15.36 10.95
C ARG A 95 -9.62 15.37 11.73
N LEU A 96 -8.49 15.19 11.05
CA LEU A 96 -7.16 15.24 11.64
C LEU A 96 -6.83 16.63 12.19
N GLN A 97 -7.26 17.70 11.51
CA GLN A 97 -7.11 19.08 12.00
C GLN A 97 -7.91 19.33 13.29
N GLN A 98 -9.11 18.77 13.41
CA GLN A 98 -9.86 18.79 14.67
C GLN A 98 -9.12 18.08 15.82
N HIS A 99 -8.20 17.16 15.48
CA HIS A 99 -7.33 16.44 16.43
C HIS A 99 -5.92 17.03 16.52
N GLY A 100 -5.74 18.28 16.09
CA GLY A 100 -4.49 19.03 16.31
C GLY A 100 -3.44 18.88 15.23
N LEU A 101 -3.74 18.22 14.10
CA LEU A 101 -2.84 18.24 12.95
C LEU A 101 -2.66 19.68 12.45
N LYS A 102 -1.41 20.14 12.43
CA LYS A 102 -1.03 21.45 11.89
C LYS A 102 -0.32 21.29 10.56
N LYS A 103 -0.51 22.26 9.67
CA LYS A 103 0.26 22.37 8.44
C LYS A 103 1.76 22.48 8.81
N ARG A 104 2.58 21.66 8.15
CA ARG A 104 4.05 21.73 8.24
C ARG A 104 4.59 22.78 7.29
#